data_AF-A0A109K4R9-F1
#
_entry.id   AF-A0A109K4R9-F1
#
_cell.length_a   1.000
_cell.length_b   1.000
_cell.length_c   1.000
_cell.angle_alpha   90.00
_cell.angle_beta   90.00
_cell.angle_gamma   90.00
#
_symmetry.space_group_name_H-M   'P 1'
#
loop_
_entity.id
_entity.type
_entity.pdbx_description
1 polymer ?
#
loop_
_entity_poly.entity_id
_entity_poly.type
_entity_poly.pdbx_seq_one_letter_code
_entity_poly.pdbx_strand_id
1 'polypeptide(L)'
;MRGKLKRCATLTQQERLAGDAAAVRARMVAKRDRIEGERQRNIDLVIKYVISEEDAKQRIAELKEERLRVDAEMAALEEAPVPVALHPAALDRYISTVNSLAETMADHSKAEDDCGSLIQDFRTLVHSVTVHPRGLGSASRSK
;
A
#
# COMPACT_ATOMS: atom_id res chain seq x y z
N MET A 1 0.88 8.05 -31.02
CA MET A 1 0.69 6.68 -30.47
C MET A 1 1.64 6.26 -29.32
N ARG A 2 2.60 7.09 -28.86
CA ARG A 2 3.59 6.69 -27.81
C ARG A 2 3.09 6.77 -26.35
N GLY A 3 1.84 7.18 -26.11
CA GLY A 3 1.28 7.40 -24.76
C GLY A 3 0.54 6.22 -24.12
N LYS A 4 0.29 5.12 -24.85
CA LYS A 4 -0.32 3.91 -24.29
C LYS A 4 0.72 2.98 -23.64
N LEU A 5 1.94 2.89 -24.19
CA LEU A 5 3.00 2.01 -23.64
C LEU A 5 3.48 2.43 -22.24
N LYS A 6 3.64 3.74 -21.97
CA LYS A 6 4.18 4.21 -20.68
C LYS A 6 3.21 4.07 -19.50
N ARG A 7 1.89 4.13 -19.74
CA ARG A 7 0.85 3.91 -18.70
C ARG A 7 0.76 2.44 -18.28
N CYS A 8 1.02 1.52 -19.21
CA CYS A 8 1.09 0.09 -18.90
C CYS A 8 2.28 -0.21 -17.96
N ALA A 9 3.44 0.40 -18.22
CA ALA A 9 4.66 0.15 -17.45
C ALA A 9 4.58 0.57 -15.95
N THR A 10 3.88 1.65 -15.62
CA THR A 10 3.77 2.13 -14.23
C THR A 10 2.74 1.36 -13.40
N LEU A 11 1.61 0.96 -14.03
CA LEU A 11 0.64 0.03 -13.43
C LEU A 11 1.31 -1.31 -13.12
N THR A 12 2.08 -1.86 -14.08
CA THR A 12 2.82 -3.10 -13.84
C THR A 12 3.85 -2.99 -12.73
N GLN A 13 4.44 -1.81 -12.51
CA GLN A 13 5.45 -1.63 -11.46
C GLN A 13 4.83 -1.56 -10.06
N GLN A 14 3.70 -0.87 -9.89
CA GLN A 14 2.96 -0.88 -8.63
C GLN A 14 2.33 -2.23 -8.33
N GLU A 15 1.77 -2.90 -9.35
CA GLU A 15 1.26 -4.27 -9.22
C GLU A 15 2.38 -5.26 -8.85
N ARG A 16 3.58 -5.09 -9.40
CA ARG A 16 4.75 -5.90 -9.02
C ARG A 16 5.18 -5.66 -7.58
N LEU A 17 5.29 -4.40 -7.13
CA LEU A 17 5.65 -4.09 -5.75
C LEU A 17 4.60 -4.60 -4.75
N ALA A 18 3.32 -4.46 -5.08
CA ALA A 18 2.23 -5.02 -4.29
C ALA A 18 2.26 -6.57 -4.28
N GLY A 19 2.55 -7.19 -5.42
CA GLY A 19 2.71 -8.64 -5.56
C GLY A 19 3.91 -9.18 -4.77
N ASP A 20 5.04 -8.46 -4.79
CA ASP A 20 6.24 -8.83 -4.04
C ASP A 20 5.99 -8.73 -2.53
N ALA A 21 5.33 -7.66 -2.06
CA ALA A 21 4.95 -7.53 -0.65
C ALA A 21 3.94 -8.60 -0.21
N ALA A 22 2.96 -8.92 -1.05
CA ALA A 22 2.00 -10.00 -0.79
C ALA A 22 2.69 -11.37 -0.74
N ALA A 23 3.64 -11.63 -1.65
CA ALA A 23 4.42 -12.87 -1.67
C ALA A 23 5.29 -13.01 -0.41
N VAL A 24 5.91 -11.92 0.06
CA VAL A 24 6.68 -11.91 1.30
C VAL A 24 5.78 -12.21 2.51
N ARG A 25 4.63 -11.54 2.62
CA ARG A 25 3.65 -11.85 3.69
C ARG A 25 3.18 -13.31 3.63
N ALA A 26 2.83 -13.81 2.46
CA ALA A 26 2.38 -15.20 2.29
C ALA A 26 3.45 -16.21 2.74
N ARG A 27 4.73 -15.96 2.43
CA ARG A 27 5.84 -16.81 2.89
C ARG A 27 5.99 -16.78 4.41
N MET A 28 5.85 -15.61 5.04
CA MET A 28 5.94 -15.49 6.50
C MET A 28 4.76 -16.17 7.21
N VAL A 29 3.54 -16.03 6.68
CA VAL A 29 2.35 -16.74 7.17
C VAL A 29 2.55 -18.26 7.09
N ALA A 30 3.02 -18.76 5.95
CA ALA A 30 3.30 -20.19 5.79
C ALA A 30 4.38 -20.68 6.78
N LYS A 31 5.40 -19.87 7.06
CA LYS A 31 6.43 -20.18 8.07
C LYS A 31 5.82 -20.25 9.47
N ARG A 32 4.99 -19.28 9.85
CA ARG A 32 4.27 -19.25 11.13
C ARG A 32 3.38 -20.48 11.30
N ASP A 33 2.60 -20.83 10.28
CA ASP A 33 1.69 -21.97 10.32
C ASP A 33 2.44 -23.30 10.45
N ARG A 34 3.61 -23.42 9.80
CA ARG A 34 4.50 -24.56 9.99
C ARG A 34 4.99 -24.68 11.43
N ILE A 35 5.47 -23.58 12.02
CA ILE A 35 5.96 -23.55 13.41
C ILE A 35 4.83 -23.93 14.38
N GLU A 36 3.62 -23.40 14.17
CA GLU A 36 2.46 -23.74 15.00
C GLU A 36 2.05 -25.21 14.83
N GLY A 37 2.10 -25.74 13.61
CA GLY A 37 1.87 -27.17 13.36
C GLY A 37 2.91 -28.08 14.04
N GLU A 38 4.19 -27.68 14.06
CA GLU A 38 5.24 -28.37 14.82
C GLU A 38 4.99 -28.31 16.33
N ARG A 39 4.56 -27.14 16.84
CA ARG A 39 4.21 -26.97 18.25
C ARG A 39 3.04 -27.87 18.65
N GLN A 40 1.99 -27.92 17.85
CA GLN A 40 0.84 -28.78 18.10
C GLN A 40 1.22 -30.25 18.09
N ARG A 41 2.07 -30.69 17.15
CA ARG A 41 2.59 -32.06 17.14
C ARG A 41 3.37 -32.41 18.42
N ASN A 42 4.19 -31.50 18.93
CA ASN A 42 4.91 -31.73 20.19
C ASN A 42 3.94 -31.86 21.38
N ILE A 43 2.90 -31.03 21.43
CA ILE A 43 1.83 -31.14 22.44
C ILE A 43 1.15 -32.51 22.34
N ASP A 44 0.79 -32.95 21.14
CA ASP A 44 0.15 -34.24 20.93
C ASP A 44 1.05 -35.42 21.34
N LEU A 45 2.37 -35.31 21.13
CA LEU A 45 3.34 -36.33 21.55
C LEU A 45 3.44 -36.45 23.08
N VAL A 46 3.35 -35.34 23.82
CA VAL A 46 3.30 -35.36 25.30
C VAL A 46 2.00 -35.97 25.78
N ILE A 47 0.87 -35.58 25.19
CA ILE A 47 -0.45 -36.12 25.56
C ILE A 47 -0.48 -37.65 25.36
N LYS A 48 0.22 -38.14 24.33
CA LYS A 48 0.37 -39.58 24.05
C LYS A 48 1.50 -40.25 24.84
N TYR A 49 2.16 -39.52 25.75
CA TYR A 49 3.29 -40.00 26.55
C TYR A 49 4.47 -40.55 25.72
N VAL A 50 4.65 -40.07 24.48
CA VAL A 50 5.73 -40.51 23.58
C VAL A 50 7.06 -39.84 23.90
N ILE A 51 7.02 -38.61 24.42
CA ILE A 51 8.18 -37.82 24.85
C ILE A 51 7.99 -37.37 26.30
N SER A 52 9.09 -37.05 26.98
CA SER A 52 9.01 -36.52 28.34
C SER A 52 8.39 -35.11 28.36
N GLU A 53 7.76 -34.76 29.48
CA GLU A 53 7.16 -33.44 29.66
C GLU A 53 8.22 -32.33 29.59
N GLU A 54 9.39 -32.56 30.17
CA GLU A 54 10.53 -31.63 30.15
C GLU A 54 11.08 -31.40 28.73
N ASP A 55 11.30 -32.46 27.94
CA ASP A 55 11.78 -32.31 26.56
C ASP A 55 10.79 -31.52 25.71
N ALA A 56 9.49 -31.77 25.93
CA ALA A 56 8.46 -31.07 25.22
C ALA A 56 8.29 -29.61 25.66
N LYS A 57 8.39 -29.31 26.96
CA LYS A 57 8.39 -27.93 27.48
C LYS A 57 9.50 -27.12 26.82
N GLN A 58 10.71 -27.68 26.77
CA GLN A 58 11.85 -27.04 26.12
C GLN A 58 11.54 -26.79 24.64
N ARG A 59 11.09 -27.81 23.91
CA ARG A 59 10.81 -27.67 22.47
C ARG A 59 9.66 -26.71 22.16
N ILE A 60 8.59 -26.72 22.96
CA ILE A 60 7.45 -25.82 22.82
C ILE A 60 7.85 -24.37 23.10
N ALA A 61 8.74 -24.14 24.09
CA ALA A 61 9.26 -22.81 24.39
C ALA A 61 10.06 -22.24 23.21
N GLU A 62 10.98 -23.03 22.64
CA GLU A 62 11.75 -22.65 21.46
C GLU A 62 10.87 -22.29 20.26
N LEU A 63 9.87 -23.13 19.96
CA LEU A 63 8.92 -22.90 18.88
C LEU A 63 8.07 -21.64 19.12
N LYS A 64 7.72 -21.35 20.38
CA LYS A 64 7.00 -20.12 20.74
C LYS A 64 7.86 -18.88 20.52
N GLU A 65 9.15 -18.92 20.86
CA GLU A 65 10.08 -17.82 20.59
C GLU A 65 10.30 -17.61 19.09
N GLU A 66 10.40 -18.69 18.31
CA GLU A 66 10.51 -18.59 16.85
C GLU A 66 9.24 -17.99 16.24
N ARG A 67 8.05 -18.42 16.69
CA ARG A 67 6.78 -17.82 16.25
C ARG A 67 6.73 -16.33 16.56
N LEU A 68 7.14 -15.93 17.77
CA LEU A 68 7.13 -14.53 18.19
C LEU A 68 8.10 -13.67 17.36
N ARG A 69 9.25 -14.23 16.96
CA ARG A 69 10.16 -13.56 16.02
C ARG A 69 9.52 -13.38 14.63
N VAL A 70 8.89 -14.41 14.09
CA VAL A 70 8.19 -14.33 12.79
C VAL A 70 7.02 -13.34 12.84
N ASP A 71 6.23 -13.34 13.92
CA ASP A 71 5.13 -12.40 14.12
C ASP A 71 5.65 -10.95 14.20
N ALA A 72 6.79 -10.72 14.86
CA ALA A 72 7.43 -9.40 14.93
C ALA A 72 7.98 -8.94 13.56
N GLU A 73 8.61 -9.83 12.80
CA GLU A 73 9.06 -9.56 11.42
C GLU A 73 7.88 -9.22 10.51
N MET A 74 6.75 -9.92 10.67
CA MET A 74 5.51 -9.63 9.94
C MET A 74 4.89 -8.29 10.31
N ALA A 75 4.93 -7.91 11.58
CA ALA A 75 4.45 -6.61 12.05
C ALA A 75 5.33 -5.44 11.58
N ALA A 76 6.63 -5.69 11.41
CA ALA A 76 7.59 -4.72 10.89
C ALA A 76 7.44 -4.48 9.38
N LEU A 77 6.82 -5.39 8.64
CA LEU A 77 6.45 -5.14 7.24
C LEU A 77 5.33 -4.10 7.23
N GLU A 78 5.59 -2.92 6.67
CA GLU A 78 4.54 -1.94 6.36
C GLU A 78 3.42 -2.62 5.55
N GLU A 79 2.17 -2.29 5.86
CA GLU A 79 1.04 -2.77 5.08
C GLU A 79 1.16 -2.19 3.67
N ALA A 80 1.42 -3.05 2.69
CA ALA A 80 1.53 -2.61 1.30
C ALA A 80 0.24 -1.85 0.96
N PRO A 81 0.34 -0.62 0.44
CA PRO A 81 -0.85 0.16 0.14
C PRO A 81 -1.73 -0.68 -0.77
N VAL A 82 -2.92 -1.04 -0.29
CA VAL A 82 -3.88 -1.81 -1.08
C VAL A 82 -4.10 -1.03 -2.36
N PRO A 83 -3.75 -1.58 -3.54
CA PRO A 83 -3.97 -0.86 -4.78
C PRO A 83 -5.49 -0.73 -4.94
N VAL A 84 -6.00 0.47 -4.64
CA VAL A 84 -7.38 0.83 -4.93
C VAL A 84 -7.49 0.86 -6.45
N ALA A 85 -8.03 -0.22 -7.02
CA ALA A 85 -8.30 -0.30 -8.44
C ALA A 85 -9.44 0.68 -8.78
N LEU A 86 -9.08 1.94 -9.04
CA LEU A 86 -10.01 2.93 -9.54
C LEU A 86 -10.42 2.55 -10.97
N HIS A 87 -11.71 2.34 -11.17
CA HIS A 87 -12.23 2.04 -12.49
C HIS A 87 -11.92 3.21 -13.45
N PRO A 88 -11.42 2.97 -14.68
CA PRO A 88 -11.01 4.04 -15.60
C PRO A 88 -12.09 5.10 -15.84
N ALA A 89 -13.35 4.69 -15.95
CA ALA A 89 -14.47 5.62 -16.10
C ALA A 89 -14.70 6.52 -14.88
N ALA A 90 -14.31 6.09 -13.66
CA ALA A 90 -14.39 6.91 -12.46
C ALA A 90 -13.31 8.00 -12.47
N LEU A 91 -12.11 7.69 -12.96
CA LEU A 91 -11.03 8.67 -13.16
C LEU A 91 -11.42 9.70 -14.22
N ASP A 92 -11.95 9.26 -15.36
CA ASP A 92 -12.37 10.16 -16.44
C ASP A 92 -13.48 11.11 -15.96
N ARG A 93 -14.46 10.61 -15.19
CA ARG A 93 -15.49 11.44 -14.56
C ARG A 93 -14.91 12.44 -13.58
N TYR A 94 -14.00 12.02 -12.70
CA TYR A 94 -13.36 12.93 -11.75
C TYR A 94 -12.58 14.04 -12.46
N ILE A 95 -11.78 13.70 -13.46
CA ILE A 95 -11.04 14.69 -14.27
C ILE A 95 -12.00 15.67 -14.95
N SER A 96 -13.10 15.16 -15.52
CA SER A 96 -14.14 16.01 -16.11
C SER A 96 -14.74 16.96 -15.08
N THR A 97 -15.09 16.49 -13.90
CA THR A 97 -15.66 17.32 -12.82
C THR A 97 -14.68 18.39 -12.36
N VAL A 98 -13.39 18.06 -12.22
CA VAL A 98 -12.35 19.02 -11.83
C VAL A 98 -12.15 20.07 -12.92
N ASN A 99 -12.17 19.68 -14.20
CA ASN A 99 -12.05 20.63 -15.31
C ASN A 99 -13.28 21.56 -15.37
N SER A 100 -14.49 21.03 -15.22
CA SER A 100 -15.71 21.84 -15.17
C SER A 100 -15.73 22.78 -13.97
N LEU A 101 -15.23 22.34 -12.81
CA LEU A 101 -15.06 23.19 -11.64
C LEU A 101 -14.03 24.30 -11.92
N ALA A 102 -12.90 23.97 -12.55
CA ALA A 102 -11.87 24.94 -12.91
C ALA A 102 -12.39 25.98 -13.92
N GLU A 103 -13.18 25.56 -14.91
CA GLU A 103 -13.85 26.45 -15.87
C GLU A 103 -14.87 27.36 -15.16
N THR A 104 -15.71 26.79 -14.29
CA THR A 104 -16.70 27.56 -13.51
C THR A 104 -16.01 28.60 -12.61
N MET A 105 -14.91 28.22 -11.97
CA MET A 105 -14.11 29.14 -11.15
C MET A 105 -13.41 30.21 -12.00
N ALA A 106 -12.92 29.87 -13.20
CA ALA A 106 -12.28 30.82 -14.10
C ALA A 106 -13.29 31.80 -14.74
N ASP A 107 -14.54 31.37 -14.94
CA ASP A 107 -15.61 32.23 -15.43
C ASP A 107 -16.14 33.12 -14.31
N HIS A 108 -16.24 32.62 -13.08
CA HIS A 108 -16.53 33.44 -11.90
C HIS A 108 -15.38 34.39 -11.55
N SER A 109 -14.12 34.04 -11.83
CA SER A 109 -12.99 34.94 -11.62
C SER A 109 -12.93 36.13 -12.60
N LYS A 110 -13.73 36.09 -13.68
CA LYS A 110 -13.86 37.16 -14.68
C LYS A 110 -15.12 38.00 -14.46
N ALA A 111 -16.01 37.58 -13.55
CA ALA A 111 -17.19 38.35 -13.17
C ALA A 111 -16.77 39.42 -12.16
N GLU A 112 -17.18 40.67 -12.40
CA GLU A 112 -16.66 41.85 -11.68
C GLU A 112 -16.99 41.88 -10.17
N ASP A 113 -17.93 41.05 -9.66
CA ASP A 113 -18.46 41.23 -8.29
C ASP A 113 -18.35 40.03 -7.31
N ASP A 114 -17.99 38.80 -7.72
CA ASP A 114 -18.14 37.61 -6.82
C ASP A 114 -16.84 36.84 -6.48
N CYS A 115 -15.67 37.39 -6.79
CA CYS A 115 -14.41 36.64 -6.70
C CYS A 115 -13.85 36.44 -5.27
N GLY A 116 -14.25 37.27 -4.32
CA GLY A 116 -13.55 37.36 -3.03
C GLY A 116 -13.81 36.18 -2.09
N SER A 117 -15.09 35.86 -1.86
CA SER A 117 -15.51 34.89 -0.84
C SER A 117 -15.32 33.44 -1.30
N LEU A 118 -15.68 33.10 -2.54
CA LEU A 118 -15.62 31.71 -3.04
C LEU A 118 -14.18 31.14 -3.07
N ILE A 119 -13.22 31.95 -3.51
CA ILE A 119 -11.80 31.55 -3.55
C ILE A 119 -11.25 31.41 -2.11
N GLN A 120 -11.71 32.25 -1.19
CA GLN A 120 -11.31 32.21 0.21
C GLN A 120 -11.89 30.99 0.95
N ASP A 121 -13.15 30.65 0.70
CA ASP A 121 -13.81 29.47 1.27
C ASP A 121 -13.17 28.17 0.75
N PHE A 122 -12.85 28.12 -0.54
CA PHE A 122 -12.15 26.97 -1.12
C PHE A 122 -10.75 26.78 -0.54
N ARG A 123 -9.99 27.87 -0.34
CA ARG A 123 -8.67 27.82 0.33
C ARG A 123 -8.78 27.45 1.81
N THR A 124 -9.87 27.78 2.47
CA THR A 124 -10.14 27.33 3.85
C THR A 124 -10.37 25.83 3.90
N LEU A 125 -11.07 25.27 2.91
CA LEU A 125 -11.39 23.85 2.86
C LEU A 125 -10.20 22.98 2.41
N VAL A 126 -9.41 23.47 1.47
CA VAL A 126 -8.30 22.71 0.86
C VAL A 126 -6.98 23.10 1.50
N HIS A 127 -6.51 22.28 2.45
CA HIS A 127 -5.25 22.52 3.17
C HIS A 127 -4.02 22.49 2.25
N SER A 128 -3.94 21.54 1.32
CA SER A 128 -2.88 21.50 0.30
C SER A 128 -3.28 20.64 -0.90
N VAL A 129 -2.77 21.00 -2.08
CA VAL A 129 -2.89 20.19 -3.31
C VAL A 129 -1.48 19.88 -3.80
N THR A 130 -1.09 18.62 -3.76
CA THR A 130 0.21 18.17 -4.26
C THR A 130 0.08 17.66 -5.69
N VAL A 131 0.36 18.51 -6.66
CA VAL A 131 0.48 18.11 -8.06
C VAL A 131 1.88 17.56 -8.30
N HIS A 132 1.99 16.32 -8.75
CA HIS A 132 3.26 15.73 -9.17
C HIS A 132 3.49 15.99 -10.66
N PRO A 133 4.32 16.98 -11.05
CA PRO A 133 4.63 17.20 -12.45
C PRO A 133 5.39 16.00 -13.00
N ARG A 134 5.03 15.55 -14.21
CA ARG A 134 5.85 14.57 -14.95
C ARG A 134 7.17 15.25 -15.27
N GLY A 135 8.26 14.67 -14.76
CA GLY A 135 9.62 15.22 -14.87
C GLY A 135 9.94 15.76 -16.26
N LEU A 136 10.20 17.06 -16.30
CA LEU A 136 11.07 17.65 -17.31
C LEU A 136 12.42 16.96 -17.16
N GLY A 137 12.87 16.30 -18.23
CA GLY A 137 14.17 15.64 -18.25
C GLY A 137 15.27 16.62 -17.84
N SER A 138 16.08 16.19 -16.87
CA SER A 138 17.35 16.81 -16.53
C SER A 138 18.23 16.88 -17.78
N ALA A 139 18.30 18.07 -18.39
CA ALA A 139 19.30 18.42 -19.38
C ALA A 139 20.14 19.56 -18.82
N SER A 140 21.25 19.21 -18.17
CA SER A 140 22.43 20.08 -18.11
C SER A 140 23.67 19.19 -18.27
N ARG A 141 24.06 19.01 -19.54
CA ARG A 141 25.35 18.44 -19.95
C ARG A 141 26.31 19.61 -20.17
N SER A 142 27.49 19.49 -19.58
CA SER A 142 28.64 20.37 -19.70
C SER A 142 29.01 20.73 -21.14
N LYS A 143 29.54 21.94 -21.31
CA LYS A 143 30.74 22.17 -22.12
C LYS A 143 31.59 23.25 -21.48
#